data_AF-A0A8T0IUJ0-F1
#
_entry.id   AF-A0A8T0IUJ0-F1
#
_cell.length_a   1.000
_cell.length_b   1.000
_cell.length_c   1.000
_cell.angle_alpha   90.00
_cell.angle_beta   90.00
_cell.angle_gamma   90.00
#
_symmetry.space_group_name_H-M   'P 1'
#
loop_
_entity.id
_entity.type
_entity.pdbx_description
1 polymer ?
#
loop_
_entity_poly.entity_id
_entity_poly.type
_entity_poly.pdbx_seq_one_letter_code
_entity_poly.pdbx_strand_id
1 'polypeptide(L)'
;MDAIAKAQAVMTAWDASMSQARREEERAWHLRLTDCHDEDVEYMQSEAQHLLELSTLRDLKDKWREEDMEQRNLENARALWLRFVERNRRDVEEKSDQLKAISNLAALFCGFATVTLTQFIVEPDNSWVVLGIYGVLTALVEGLMVISMVTCTLILGSIVKMGRLYVNEVAEEEFMFQCRDFCLNFQLGNRPPCPKRTLEAFWELRCEKSWQRAFLCFSFGVSAFVCSLIVVG
;
A
#
# COMPACT_ATOMS: atom_id res chain seq x y z
N MET A 1 -7.15 -56.81 -102.94
CA MET A 1 -6.27 -56.82 -101.75
C MET A 1 -6.21 -55.45 -101.04
N ASP A 2 -6.56 -54.35 -101.72
CA ASP A 2 -6.50 -52.98 -101.15
C ASP A 2 -7.49 -52.67 -100.01
N ALA A 3 -8.66 -53.29 -99.98
CA ALA A 3 -9.67 -52.99 -98.95
C ALA A 3 -9.24 -53.48 -97.55
N ILE A 4 -8.58 -54.65 -97.48
CA ILE A 4 -8.11 -55.25 -96.23
C ILE A 4 -6.94 -54.43 -95.65
N ALA A 5 -6.00 -54.01 -96.51
CA ALA A 5 -4.88 -53.17 -96.09
C ALA A 5 -5.34 -51.79 -95.58
N LYS A 6 -6.34 -51.18 -96.23
CA LYS A 6 -6.95 -49.91 -95.76
C LYS A 6 -7.69 -50.08 -94.43
N ALA A 7 -8.44 -51.16 -94.25
CA ALA A 7 -9.12 -51.46 -93.00
C ALA A 7 -8.12 -51.70 -91.86
N GLN A 8 -7.03 -52.43 -92.10
CA GLN A 8 -5.97 -52.66 -91.13
C GLN A 8 -5.23 -51.37 -90.77
N ALA A 9 -4.95 -50.50 -91.75
CA ALA A 9 -4.36 -49.19 -91.51
C ALA A 9 -5.26 -48.29 -90.63
N VAL A 10 -6.57 -48.28 -90.88
CA VAL A 10 -7.54 -47.53 -90.08
C VAL A 10 -7.62 -48.08 -88.66
N MET A 11 -7.65 -49.40 -88.48
CA MET A 11 -7.64 -50.03 -87.15
C MET A 11 -6.35 -49.73 -86.39
N THR A 12 -5.19 -49.79 -87.03
CA THR A 12 -3.92 -49.44 -86.38
C THR A 12 -3.80 -47.96 -86.05
N ALA A 13 -4.36 -47.07 -86.88
CA ALA A 13 -4.42 -45.63 -86.61
C ALA A 13 -5.38 -45.32 -85.46
N TRP A 14 -6.50 -46.04 -85.37
CA TRP A 14 -7.44 -45.98 -84.26
C TRP A 14 -6.84 -46.49 -82.95
N ASP A 15 -6.14 -47.64 -82.98
CA ASP A 15 -5.46 -48.17 -81.80
C ASP A 15 -4.32 -47.25 -81.36
N ALA A 16 -3.60 -46.65 -82.30
CA ALA A 16 -2.56 -45.66 -82.02
C ALA A 16 -3.14 -44.38 -81.40
N SER A 17 -4.24 -43.84 -81.92
CA SER A 17 -4.89 -42.64 -81.35
C SER A 17 -5.46 -42.91 -79.96
N MET A 18 -6.11 -44.07 -79.76
CA MET A 18 -6.59 -44.51 -78.45
C MET A 18 -5.45 -44.75 -77.45
N SER A 19 -4.30 -45.27 -77.90
CA SER A 19 -3.10 -45.41 -77.07
C SER A 19 -2.48 -44.07 -76.68
N GLN A 20 -2.59 -43.06 -77.56
CA GLN A 20 -2.09 -41.72 -77.30
C GLN A 20 -3.01 -41.00 -76.32
N ALA A 21 -4.32 -41.07 -76.51
CA ALA A 21 -5.31 -40.51 -75.60
C ALA A 21 -5.15 -41.06 -74.17
N ARG A 22 -4.99 -42.39 -74.02
CA ARG A 22 -4.74 -43.00 -72.70
C ARG A 22 -3.44 -42.50 -72.05
N ARG A 23 -2.37 -42.33 -72.81
CA ARG A 23 -1.09 -41.77 -72.28
C ARG A 23 -1.20 -40.30 -71.91
N GLU A 24 -2.05 -39.54 -72.59
CA GLU A 24 -2.36 -38.15 -72.23
C GLU A 24 -3.18 -38.09 -70.95
N GLU A 25 -4.17 -38.96 -70.80
CA GLU A 25 -4.95 -39.11 -69.57
C GLU A 25 -4.10 -39.57 -68.39
N GLU A 26 -3.21 -40.54 -68.58
CA GLU A 26 -2.25 -41.00 -67.56
C GLU A 26 -1.32 -39.85 -67.12
N ARG A 27 -0.77 -39.08 -68.07
CA ARG A 27 0.05 -37.88 -67.74
C ARG A 27 -0.75 -36.84 -66.97
N ALA A 28 -1.98 -36.55 -67.40
CA ALA A 28 -2.85 -35.60 -66.71
C ALA A 28 -3.31 -36.09 -65.33
N TRP A 29 -3.40 -37.41 -65.13
CA TRP A 29 -3.69 -38.03 -63.85
C TRP A 29 -2.47 -37.95 -62.92
N HIS A 30 -1.26 -38.25 -63.41
CA HIS A 30 -0.03 -38.13 -62.63
C HIS A 30 0.26 -36.69 -62.21
N LEU A 31 0.07 -35.71 -63.09
CA LEU A 31 0.22 -34.30 -62.75
C LEU A 31 -0.73 -33.90 -61.62
N ARG A 32 -2.01 -34.27 -61.72
CA ARG A 32 -2.99 -34.03 -60.65
C ARG A 32 -2.64 -34.72 -59.34
N LEU A 33 -2.05 -35.91 -59.40
CA LEU A 33 -1.63 -36.64 -58.20
C LEU A 33 -0.45 -35.93 -57.52
N THR A 34 0.51 -35.43 -58.29
CA THR A 34 1.63 -34.65 -57.78
C THR A 34 1.15 -33.33 -57.19
N ASP A 35 0.29 -32.58 -57.88
CA ASP A 35 -0.26 -31.32 -57.38
C ASP A 35 -1.04 -31.54 -56.06
N CYS A 36 -1.88 -32.59 -56.00
CA CYS A 36 -2.60 -32.95 -54.77
C CYS A 36 -1.66 -33.35 -53.63
N HIS A 37 -0.56 -34.05 -53.95
CA HIS A 37 0.44 -34.41 -52.96
C HIS A 37 1.18 -33.19 -52.42
N ASP A 38 1.55 -32.25 -53.29
CA ASP A 38 2.23 -31.02 -52.92
C ASP A 38 1.32 -30.15 -52.02
N GLU A 39 0.02 -30.04 -52.35
CA GLU A 39 -0.99 -29.38 -51.51
C GLU A 39 -1.14 -30.04 -50.13
N ASP A 40 -1.19 -31.37 -50.06
CA ASP A 40 -1.26 -32.11 -48.80
C ASP A 40 0.00 -31.90 -47.95
N VAL A 41 1.19 -31.90 -48.58
CA VAL A 41 2.46 -31.65 -47.90
C VAL A 41 2.51 -30.22 -47.35
N GLU A 42 2.09 -29.22 -48.12
CA GLU A 42 1.99 -27.83 -47.65
C GLU A 42 1.00 -27.69 -46.49
N TYR A 43 -0.17 -28.33 -46.58
CA TYR A 43 -1.16 -28.33 -45.51
C TYR A 43 -0.57 -28.92 -44.22
N MET A 44 0.07 -30.09 -44.29
CA MET A 44 0.69 -30.74 -43.13
C MET A 44 1.81 -29.89 -42.52
N GLN A 45 2.60 -29.21 -43.34
CA GLN A 45 3.63 -28.28 -42.85
C GLN A 45 3.00 -27.07 -42.13
N SER A 46 1.93 -26.50 -42.68
CA SER A 46 1.20 -25.38 -42.07
C SER A 46 0.54 -25.79 -40.74
N GLU A 47 -0.06 -26.99 -40.68
CA GLU A 47 -0.67 -27.52 -39.46
C GLU A 47 0.40 -27.75 -38.39
N ALA A 48 1.55 -28.34 -38.76
CA ALA A 48 2.68 -28.52 -37.85
C ALA A 48 3.20 -27.18 -37.29
N GLN A 49 3.28 -26.14 -38.13
CA GLN A 49 3.66 -24.79 -37.70
C GLN A 49 2.63 -24.21 -36.73
N HIS A 50 1.34 -24.30 -37.04
CA HIS A 50 0.27 -23.81 -36.17
C HIS A 50 0.24 -24.52 -34.82
N LEU A 51 0.48 -25.84 -34.78
CA LEU A 51 0.58 -26.59 -33.52
C LEU A 51 1.76 -26.11 -32.67
N LEU A 52 2.90 -25.81 -33.30
CA LEU A 52 4.08 -25.26 -32.62
C LEU A 52 3.79 -23.85 -32.09
N GLU A 53 3.19 -22.97 -32.90
CA GLU A 53 2.74 -21.64 -32.46
C GLU A 53 1.76 -21.72 -31.29
N LEU A 54 0.77 -22.62 -31.34
CA LEU A 54 -0.17 -22.83 -30.24
C LEU A 54 0.52 -23.29 -28.96
N SER A 55 1.55 -24.14 -29.06
CA SER A 55 2.33 -24.57 -27.90
C SER A 55 3.09 -23.40 -27.27
N THR A 56 3.75 -22.58 -28.10
CA THR A 56 4.52 -21.42 -27.61
C THR A 56 3.61 -20.35 -27.01
N LEU A 57 2.42 -20.14 -27.57
CA LEU A 57 1.43 -19.22 -27.00
C LEU A 57 0.90 -19.68 -25.64
N ARG A 58 0.74 -20.99 -25.41
CA ARG A 58 0.37 -21.52 -24.09
C ARG A 58 1.48 -21.25 -23.08
N ASP A 59 2.73 -21.55 -23.44
CA ASP A 59 3.88 -21.32 -22.57
C ASP A 59 4.05 -19.83 -22.21
N LEU A 60 3.84 -18.93 -23.18
CA LEU A 60 3.88 -17.48 -22.94
C LEU A 60 2.74 -17.03 -22.03
N LYS A 61 1.53 -17.58 -22.22
CA LYS A 61 0.37 -17.25 -21.40
C LYS A 61 0.58 -17.65 -19.94
N ASP A 62 1.19 -18.81 -19.69
CA ASP A 62 1.47 -19.26 -18.33
C ASP A 62 2.56 -18.41 -17.68
N LYS A 63 3.61 -18.02 -18.42
CA LYS A 63 4.61 -17.05 -17.94
C LYS A 63 3.99 -15.68 -17.58
N TRP A 64 3.13 -15.13 -18.45
CA TRP A 64 2.47 -13.85 -18.16
C TRP A 64 1.55 -13.92 -16.96
N ARG A 65 0.90 -15.06 -16.70
CA ARG A 65 0.08 -15.24 -15.51
C ARG A 65 0.93 -15.25 -14.24
N GLU A 66 2.08 -15.92 -14.28
CA GLU A 66 3.01 -15.93 -13.15
C GLU A 66 3.53 -14.51 -12.87
N GLU A 67 3.97 -13.79 -13.90
CA GLU A 67 4.43 -12.40 -13.80
C GLU A 67 3.34 -11.46 -13.27
N ASP A 68 2.11 -11.55 -13.78
CA ASP A 68 0.96 -10.75 -13.34
C ASP A 68 0.60 -11.04 -11.87
N MET A 69 0.69 -12.30 -11.43
CA MET A 69 0.49 -12.67 -10.03
C MET A 69 1.57 -12.09 -9.12
N GLU A 70 2.85 -12.12 -9.53
CA GLU A 70 3.94 -11.51 -8.78
C GLU A 70 3.79 -9.99 -8.66
N GLN A 71 3.45 -9.31 -9.78
CA GLN A 71 3.22 -7.88 -9.80
C GLN A 71 2.08 -7.47 -8.86
N ARG A 72 0.94 -8.18 -8.92
CA ARG A 72 -0.20 -7.93 -8.02
C ARG A 72 0.16 -8.12 -6.55
N ASN A 73 0.97 -9.13 -6.23
CA ASN A 73 1.42 -9.35 -4.86
C ASN A 73 2.28 -8.19 -4.35
N LEU A 74 3.17 -7.66 -5.18
CA LEU A 74 3.98 -6.48 -4.87
C LEU A 74 3.13 -5.21 -4.73
N GLU A 75 2.17 -4.99 -5.62
CA GLU A 75 1.24 -3.87 -5.56
C GLU A 75 0.35 -3.93 -4.31
N ASN A 76 -0.15 -5.12 -3.96
CA ASN A 76 -0.91 -5.34 -2.74
C ASN A 76 -0.08 -5.04 -1.50
N ALA A 77 1.18 -5.47 -1.46
CA ALA A 77 2.09 -5.17 -0.36
C ALA A 77 2.36 -3.66 -0.22
N ARG A 78 2.59 -2.96 -1.34
CA ARG A 78 2.70 -1.48 -1.39
C ARG A 78 1.43 -0.79 -0.91
N ALA A 79 0.28 -1.24 -1.36
CA ALA A 79 -1.00 -0.67 -0.93
C ALA A 79 -1.21 -0.85 0.58
N LEU A 80 -0.85 -2.00 1.14
CA LEU A 80 -0.89 -2.24 2.59
C LEU A 80 0.08 -1.32 3.34
N TRP A 81 1.32 -1.20 2.87
CA TRP A 81 2.32 -0.30 3.44
C TRP A 81 1.82 1.15 3.48
N LEU A 82 1.30 1.66 2.37
CA LEU A 82 0.77 3.02 2.28
C LEU A 82 -0.38 3.24 3.29
N ARG A 83 -1.25 2.25 3.48
CA ARG A 83 -2.32 2.33 4.50
C ARG A 83 -1.74 2.41 5.92
N PHE A 84 -0.70 1.65 6.22
CA PHE A 84 -0.03 1.71 7.53
C PHE A 84 0.66 3.06 7.76
N VAL A 85 1.36 3.57 6.75
CA VAL A 85 2.01 4.89 6.80
C VAL A 85 0.97 5.99 7.00
N GLU A 86 -0.11 5.96 6.22
CA GLU A 86 -1.18 6.95 6.29
C GLU A 86 -1.92 6.90 7.63
N ARG A 87 -2.18 5.71 8.18
CA ARG A 87 -2.74 5.56 9.52
C ARG A 87 -1.81 6.16 10.58
N ASN A 88 -0.54 5.77 10.58
CA ASN A 88 0.45 6.32 11.52
C ASN A 88 0.55 7.85 11.41
N ARG A 89 0.48 8.41 10.20
CA ARG A 89 0.49 9.86 9.96
C ARG A 89 -0.71 10.54 10.63
N ARG A 90 -1.91 10.00 10.46
CA ARG A 90 -3.13 10.50 11.12
C ARG A 90 -3.01 10.40 12.64
N ASP A 91 -2.54 9.27 13.16
CA ASP A 91 -2.34 9.09 14.60
C ASP A 91 -1.36 10.14 15.16
N VAL A 92 -0.28 10.45 14.42
CA VAL A 92 0.66 11.52 14.77
C VAL A 92 -0.03 12.89 14.76
N GLU A 93 -0.76 13.21 13.70
CA GLU A 93 -1.47 14.49 13.56
C GLU A 93 -2.49 14.69 14.69
N GLU A 94 -3.33 13.68 14.96
CA GLU A 94 -4.33 13.69 16.03
C GLU A 94 -3.71 13.90 17.41
N LYS A 95 -2.66 13.14 17.75
CA LYS A 95 -1.95 13.30 19.04
C LYS A 95 -1.24 14.63 19.12
N SER A 96 -0.69 15.13 18.01
CA SER A 96 -0.05 16.44 17.96
C SER A 96 -1.03 17.56 18.24
N ASP A 97 -2.24 17.47 17.72
CA ASP A 97 -3.27 18.50 17.89
C ASP A 97 -3.84 18.48 19.31
N GLN A 98 -3.97 17.29 19.92
CA GLN A 98 -4.28 17.17 21.35
C GLN A 98 -3.23 17.86 22.21
N LEU A 99 -1.94 17.63 21.96
CA LEU A 99 -0.84 18.23 22.72
C LEU A 99 -0.79 19.75 22.55
N LYS A 100 -0.97 20.26 21.33
CA LYS A 100 -1.03 21.71 21.05
C LYS A 100 -2.21 22.38 21.75
N ALA A 101 -3.38 21.73 21.74
CA ALA A 101 -4.57 22.27 22.39
C ALA A 101 -4.34 22.43 23.89
N ILE A 102 -3.81 21.39 24.57
CA ILE A 102 -3.52 21.47 26.00
C ILE A 102 -2.43 22.50 26.31
N SER A 103 -1.34 22.55 25.52
CA SER A 103 -0.28 23.55 25.76
C SER A 103 -0.79 24.98 25.62
N ASN A 104 -1.62 25.24 24.62
CA ASN A 104 -2.20 26.57 24.39
C ASN A 104 -3.19 26.96 25.50
N LEU A 105 -4.04 26.03 25.93
CA LEU A 105 -4.96 26.28 27.04
C LEU A 105 -4.21 26.51 28.36
N ALA A 106 -3.17 25.72 28.66
CA ALA A 106 -2.35 25.90 29.85
C ALA A 106 -1.67 27.28 29.87
N ALA A 107 -1.17 27.75 28.72
CA ALA A 107 -0.60 29.09 28.59
C ALA A 107 -1.63 30.19 28.87
N LEU A 108 -2.87 30.04 28.36
CA LEU A 108 -3.96 30.98 28.64
C LEU A 108 -4.31 31.02 30.13
N PHE A 109 -4.45 29.87 30.79
CA PHE A 109 -4.72 29.83 32.24
C PHE A 109 -3.59 30.45 33.07
N CYS A 110 -2.33 30.23 32.68
CA CYS A 110 -1.18 30.89 33.31
C CYS A 110 -1.24 32.42 33.11
N GLY A 111 -1.59 32.88 31.91
CA GLY A 111 -1.80 34.29 31.62
C GLY A 111 -2.96 34.90 32.43
N PHE A 112 -4.07 34.20 32.58
CA PHE A 112 -5.17 34.67 33.43
C PHE A 112 -4.76 34.71 34.90
N ALA A 113 -4.09 33.68 35.43
CA ALA A 113 -3.63 33.63 36.82
C ALA A 113 -2.67 34.79 37.16
N THR A 114 -1.71 35.08 36.27
CA THR A 114 -0.80 36.24 36.44
C THR A 114 -1.54 37.58 36.42
N VAL A 115 -2.53 37.74 35.54
CA VAL A 115 -3.34 38.96 35.45
C VAL A 115 -4.21 39.13 36.70
N THR A 116 -4.85 38.06 37.18
CA THR A 116 -5.64 38.12 38.43
C THR A 116 -4.75 38.49 39.62
N LEU A 117 -3.52 37.98 39.70
CA LEU A 117 -2.59 38.35 40.77
C LEU A 117 -2.29 39.86 40.80
N THR A 118 -2.15 40.48 39.63
CA THR A 118 -1.74 41.89 39.52
C THR A 118 -2.90 42.88 39.55
N GLN A 119 -4.10 42.48 39.11
CA GLN A 119 -5.27 43.37 39.03
C GLN A 119 -6.07 43.47 40.33
N PHE A 120 -6.11 42.40 41.14
CA PHE A 120 -6.84 42.43 42.40
C PHE A 120 -6.01 43.11 43.49
N ILE A 121 -6.17 44.43 43.62
CA ILE A 121 -5.65 45.21 44.74
C ILE A 121 -6.49 44.84 45.96
N VAL A 122 -5.90 44.08 46.88
CA VAL A 122 -6.57 43.66 48.12
C VAL A 122 -6.73 44.89 49.04
N GLU A 123 -7.95 45.14 49.51
CA GLU A 123 -8.23 46.19 50.49
C GLU A 123 -7.41 45.98 51.78
N PRO A 124 -6.90 47.05 52.40
CA PRO A 124 -5.95 46.96 53.51
C PRO A 124 -6.53 46.35 54.80
N ASP A 125 -7.84 46.10 54.86
CA ASP A 125 -8.53 45.50 56.01
C ASP A 125 -8.66 43.96 55.91
N ASN A 126 -8.13 43.37 54.83
CA ASN A 126 -8.23 41.93 54.60
C ASN A 126 -7.18 41.15 55.42
N SER A 127 -7.56 39.97 55.92
CA SER A 127 -6.65 39.17 56.75
C SER A 127 -5.43 38.68 55.94
N TRP A 128 -4.22 38.89 56.47
CA TRP A 128 -2.95 38.45 55.86
C TRP A 128 -2.93 36.96 55.48
N VAL A 129 -3.74 36.15 56.16
CA VAL A 129 -3.90 34.71 55.88
C VAL A 129 -4.54 34.46 54.52
N VAL A 130 -5.59 35.19 54.17
CA VAL A 130 -6.30 35.06 52.88
C VAL A 130 -5.37 35.46 51.73
N LEU A 131 -4.62 36.55 51.90
CA LEU A 131 -3.61 37.00 50.94
C LEU A 131 -2.51 35.94 50.72
N GLY A 132 -2.02 35.33 51.81
CA GLY A 132 -1.04 34.25 51.75
C GLY A 132 -1.56 33.01 51.01
N ILE A 133 -2.80 32.59 51.30
CA ILE A 133 -3.44 31.45 50.62
C ILE A 133 -3.62 31.73 49.13
N TYR A 134 -4.08 32.94 48.76
CA TYR A 134 -4.24 33.34 47.37
C TYR A 134 -2.92 33.32 46.59
N GLY A 135 -1.84 33.87 47.17
CA GLY A 135 -0.52 33.85 46.56
C GLY A 135 0.02 32.44 46.35
N VAL A 136 -0.15 31.55 47.34
CA VAL A 136 0.26 30.13 47.24
C VAL A 136 -0.54 29.39 46.18
N LEU A 137 -1.87 29.57 46.14
CA LEU A 137 -2.72 28.96 45.11
C LEU A 137 -2.32 29.42 43.71
N THR A 138 -2.05 30.71 43.53
CA THR A 138 -1.68 31.28 42.23
C THR A 138 -0.32 30.76 41.75
N ALA A 139 0.68 30.71 42.63
CA ALA A 139 1.99 30.12 42.32
C ALA A 139 1.89 28.62 41.98
N LEU A 140 0.99 27.89 42.66
CA LEU A 140 0.72 26.48 42.39
C LEU A 140 0.05 26.29 41.01
N VAL A 141 -0.91 27.14 40.65
CA VAL A 141 -1.53 27.14 39.31
C VAL A 141 -0.47 27.34 38.24
N GLU A 142 0.35 28.38 38.34
CA GLU A 142 1.41 28.66 37.36
C GLU A 142 2.39 27.50 37.25
N GLY A 143 2.88 26.97 38.38
CA GLY A 143 3.82 25.84 38.40
C GLY A 143 3.27 24.60 37.69
N LEU A 144 2.03 24.22 37.98
CA LEU A 144 1.39 23.06 37.36
C LEU A 144 1.12 23.25 35.87
N MET A 145 0.68 24.46 35.47
CA MET A 145 0.43 24.79 34.06
C MET A 145 1.73 24.80 33.25
N VAL A 146 2.82 25.37 33.79
CA VAL A 146 4.12 25.37 33.12
C VAL A 146 4.66 23.95 32.98
N ILE A 147 4.56 23.10 34.01
CA ILE A 147 4.96 21.69 33.93
C ILE A 147 4.16 20.96 32.84
N SER A 148 2.85 21.14 32.80
CA SER A 148 2.00 20.55 31.75
C SER A 148 2.39 21.03 30.35
N MET A 149 2.58 22.34 30.17
CA MET A 149 2.93 22.92 28.87
C MET A 149 4.30 22.43 28.37
N VAL A 150 5.33 22.43 29.23
CA VAL A 150 6.67 21.98 28.88
C VAL A 150 6.67 20.50 28.53
N THR A 151 6.01 19.67 29.34
CA THR A 151 5.91 18.22 29.06
C THR A 151 5.18 17.94 27.75
N CYS A 152 4.05 18.61 27.47
CA CYS A 152 3.35 18.50 26.19
C CYS A 152 4.25 18.91 25.00
N THR A 153 5.02 19.98 25.14
CA THR A 153 5.94 20.47 24.11
C THR A 153 7.09 19.50 23.84
N LEU A 154 7.66 18.91 24.89
CA LEU A 154 8.71 17.89 24.76
C LEU A 154 8.18 16.61 24.12
N ILE A 155 6.98 16.17 24.50
CA ILE A 155 6.32 15.01 23.87
C ILE A 155 6.06 15.31 22.39
N LEU A 156 5.52 16.49 22.06
CA LEU A 156 5.29 16.92 20.68
C LEU A 156 6.59 16.90 19.85
N GLY A 157 7.67 17.46 20.38
CA GLY A 157 8.99 17.42 19.74
C GLY A 157 9.51 16.00 19.51
N SER A 158 9.28 15.10 20.48
CA SER A 158 9.68 13.69 20.36
C SER A 158 8.90 12.96 19.25
N ILE A 159 7.60 13.24 19.11
CA ILE A 159 6.73 12.62 18.11
C ILE A 159 7.07 13.12 16.71
N VAL A 160 7.28 14.42 16.53
CA VAL A 160 7.67 14.98 15.24
C VAL A 160 9.03 14.42 14.78
N LYS A 161 9.98 14.28 15.72
CA LYS A 161 11.28 13.66 15.41
C LYS A 161 11.15 12.20 14.99
N MET A 162 10.32 11.43 15.71
CA MET A 162 10.08 10.02 15.37
C MET A 162 9.27 9.86 14.09
N GLY A 163 8.34 10.78 13.79
CA GLY A 163 7.57 10.84 12.54
C GLY A 163 8.46 10.74 11.30
N ARG A 164 9.61 11.42 11.30
CA ARG A 164 10.59 11.38 10.21
C ARG A 164 11.30 10.04 10.04
N LEU A 165 11.34 9.21 11.08
CA LEU A 165 12.02 7.91 11.06
C LEU A 165 11.11 6.76 10.62
N TYR A 166 9.79 6.94 10.62
CA TYR A 166 8.83 5.90 10.23
C TYR A 166 8.68 5.77 8.71
N VAL A 167 8.96 6.84 7.94
CA VAL A 167 8.98 6.83 6.48
C VAL A 167 10.42 6.65 6.02
N ASN A 168 10.99 5.47 6.26
CA ASN A 168 12.31 5.12 5.77
C ASN A 168 12.18 4.02 4.72
N GLU A 169 12.87 4.18 3.59
CA GLU A 169 12.87 3.22 2.47
C GLU A 169 13.29 1.82 2.94
N VAL A 170 14.25 1.75 3.86
CA VAL A 170 14.72 0.48 4.46
C VAL A 170 13.60 -0.26 5.20
N ALA A 171 12.70 0.47 5.88
CA ALA A 171 11.59 -0.15 6.61
C ALA A 171 10.49 -0.64 5.65
N GLU A 172 10.32 0.05 4.52
CA GLU A 172 9.45 -0.41 3.44
C GLU A 172 10.00 -1.71 2.83
N GLU A 173 11.30 -1.75 2.50
CA GLU A 173 11.96 -2.95 1.96
C GLU A 173 11.82 -4.17 2.89
N GLU A 174 12.09 -4.00 4.19
CA GLU A 174 11.90 -5.05 5.20
C GLU A 174 10.44 -5.55 5.26
N PHE A 175 9.47 -4.64 5.13
CA PHE A 175 8.05 -4.98 5.11
C PHE A 175 7.66 -5.71 3.82
N MET A 176 8.15 -5.26 2.65
CA MET A 176 7.93 -5.94 1.37
C MET A 176 8.49 -7.36 1.40
N PHE A 177 9.67 -7.55 1.98
CA PHE A 177 10.28 -8.87 2.16
C PHE A 177 9.40 -9.78 3.02
N GLN A 178 8.87 -9.28 4.14
CA GLN A 178 7.96 -10.04 5.01
C GLN A 178 6.64 -10.38 4.31
N CYS A 179 6.09 -9.47 3.51
CA CYS A 179 4.89 -9.74 2.70
C CYS A 179 5.15 -10.83 1.65
N ARG A 180 6.31 -10.77 0.98
CA ARG A 180 6.70 -11.80 0.01
C ARG A 180 6.86 -13.16 0.68
N ASP A 181 7.57 -13.22 1.81
CA ASP A 181 7.74 -14.45 2.59
C ASP A 181 6.40 -15.00 3.07
N PHE A 182 5.49 -14.12 3.53
CA PHE A 182 4.14 -14.50 3.92
C PHE A 182 3.33 -15.10 2.77
N CYS A 183 3.40 -14.53 1.56
CA CYS A 183 2.71 -15.07 0.40
C CYS A 183 3.24 -16.46 -0.01
N LEU A 184 4.55 -16.69 0.11
CA LEU A 184 5.18 -17.97 -0.25
C LEU A 184 4.90 -19.06 0.80
N ASN A 185 4.89 -18.69 2.08
CA ASN A 185 4.79 -19.61 3.21
C ASN A 185 3.42 -19.53 3.93
N PHE A 186 2.38 -19.07 3.22
CA PHE A 186 1.06 -18.88 3.82
C PHE A 186 0.46 -20.21 4.28
N GLN A 187 0.03 -20.23 5.54
CA GLN A 187 -0.78 -21.31 6.11
C GLN A 187 -2.07 -20.74 6.69
N LEU A 188 -3.14 -21.53 6.61
CA LEU A 188 -4.45 -21.13 7.12
C LEU A 188 -4.35 -20.89 8.64
N GLY A 189 -4.54 -19.63 9.07
CA GLY A 189 -4.39 -19.19 10.47
C GLY A 189 -3.22 -18.23 10.70
N ASN A 190 -2.30 -18.09 9.74
CA ASN A 190 -1.23 -17.11 9.83
C ASN A 190 -1.79 -15.68 9.72
N ARG A 191 -1.26 -14.78 10.56
CA ARG A 191 -1.63 -13.36 10.54
C ARG A 191 -0.76 -12.60 9.54
N PRO A 192 -1.32 -11.60 8.83
CA PRO A 192 -0.54 -10.79 7.91
C PRO A 192 0.60 -10.07 8.65
N PRO A 193 1.73 -9.83 7.98
CA PRO A 193 2.83 -9.08 8.56
C PRO A 193 2.39 -7.68 8.93
N CYS A 194 2.89 -7.19 10.06
CA CYS A 194 2.63 -5.86 10.58
C CYS A 194 3.96 -5.16 10.85
N PRO A 195 4.09 -3.86 10.52
CA PRO A 195 5.32 -3.12 10.79
C PRO A 195 5.62 -3.08 12.29
N LYS A 196 6.86 -3.42 12.68
CA LYS A 196 7.28 -3.52 14.10
C LYS A 196 7.35 -2.18 14.82
N ARG A 197 7.59 -1.10 14.09
CA ARG A 197 7.77 0.25 14.63
C ARG A 197 6.53 1.08 14.32
N THR A 198 5.52 1.00 15.18
CA THR A 198 4.32 1.86 15.10
C THR A 198 4.42 3.00 16.11
N LEU A 199 3.73 4.11 15.82
CA LEU A 199 3.61 5.22 16.76
C LEU A 199 3.02 4.74 18.09
N GLU A 200 2.01 3.88 18.03
CA GLU A 200 1.30 3.34 19.19
C GLU A 200 2.26 2.65 20.17
N ALA A 201 3.13 1.76 19.69
CA ALA A 201 4.12 1.09 20.52
C ALA A 201 5.13 2.07 21.13
N PHE A 202 5.57 3.08 20.37
CA PHE A 202 6.45 4.13 20.89
C PHE A 202 5.75 4.98 21.97
N TRP A 203 4.49 5.34 21.72
CA TRP A 203 3.69 6.15 22.60
C TRP A 203 3.44 5.45 23.93
N GLU A 204 3.01 4.18 23.92
CA GLU A 204 2.81 3.38 25.13
C GLU A 204 4.09 3.26 25.97
N LEU A 205 5.23 3.02 25.32
CA LEU A 205 6.49 2.80 26.01
C LEU A 205 7.08 4.07 26.63
N ARG A 206 6.95 5.23 25.98
CA ARG A 206 7.69 6.45 26.36
C ARG A 206 6.83 7.66 26.67
N CYS A 207 5.70 7.84 25.98
CA CYS A 207 4.91 9.06 26.05
C CYS A 207 3.74 8.94 27.02
N GLU A 208 3.06 7.80 27.08
CA GLU A 208 1.79 7.61 27.78
C GLU A 208 1.88 8.03 29.26
N LYS A 209 2.90 7.56 30.00
CA LYS A 209 3.06 7.91 31.42
C LYS A 209 3.34 9.40 31.63
N SER A 210 4.12 10.02 30.74
CA SER A 210 4.46 11.43 30.82
C SER A 210 3.25 12.31 30.48
N TRP A 211 2.48 11.89 29.48
CA TRP A 211 1.22 12.51 29.08
C TRP A 211 0.18 12.46 30.21
N GLN A 212 -0.04 11.29 30.81
CA GLN A 212 -0.98 11.15 31.93
C GLN A 212 -0.61 12.09 33.09
N ARG A 213 0.68 12.18 33.42
CA ARG A 213 1.16 13.13 34.45
C ARG A 213 0.92 14.58 34.05
N ALA A 214 1.20 14.96 32.80
CA ALA A 214 0.95 16.30 32.29
C ALA A 214 -0.55 16.66 32.37
N PHE A 215 -1.41 15.74 31.96
CA PHE A 215 -2.87 15.90 32.01
C PHE A 215 -3.40 16.02 33.45
N LEU A 216 -2.84 15.24 34.38
CA LEU A 216 -3.16 15.35 35.81
C LEU A 216 -2.72 16.70 36.38
N CYS A 217 -1.51 17.17 36.06
CA CYS A 217 -1.05 18.50 36.45
C CYS A 217 -1.95 19.60 35.88
N PHE A 218 -2.35 19.48 34.61
CA PHE A 218 -3.30 20.41 33.98
C PHE A 218 -4.65 20.43 34.72
N SER A 219 -5.23 19.25 34.97
CA SER A 219 -6.53 19.13 35.64
C SER A 219 -6.51 19.68 37.07
N PHE A 220 -5.44 19.39 37.82
CA PHE A 220 -5.25 19.92 39.16
C PHE A 220 -4.99 21.43 39.14
N GLY A 221 -4.25 21.93 38.15
CA GLY A 221 -4.04 23.36 37.93
C GLY A 221 -5.33 24.12 37.63
N VAL A 222 -6.21 23.58 36.77
CA VAL A 222 -7.54 24.18 36.51
C VAL A 222 -8.36 24.21 37.79
N SER A 223 -8.34 23.13 38.58
CA SER A 223 -9.08 23.05 39.84
C SER A 223 -8.57 24.08 40.87
N ALA A 224 -7.24 24.24 40.97
CA ALA A 224 -6.62 25.23 41.84
C ALA A 224 -6.93 26.67 41.39
N PHE A 225 -7.02 26.92 40.08
CA PHE A 225 -7.41 28.23 39.54
C PHE A 225 -8.87 28.58 39.87
N VAL A 226 -9.79 27.62 39.77
CA VAL A 226 -11.18 27.85 40.22
C VAL A 226 -11.22 28.15 41.73
N CYS A 227 -10.42 27.43 42.53
CA CYS A 227 -10.33 27.71 43.97
C CYS A 227 -9.75 29.10 44.26
N SER A 228 -8.75 29.56 43.51
CA SER A 228 -8.17 30.90 43.72
C SER A 228 -9.17 32.01 43.39
N LEU A 229 -10.06 31.80 42.40
CA LEU A 229 -11.14 32.74 42.10
C LEU A 229 -12.18 32.83 43.23
N ILE A 230 -12.50 31.71 43.90
CA ILE A 230 -13.43 31.70 45.06
C ILE A 230 -12.84 32.48 46.25
N VAL A 231 -11.52 32.49 46.39
CA VAL A 231 -10.86 33.23 47.48
C VAL A 231 -10.89 34.74 47.24
N VAL A 232 -10.96 35.16 45.97
CA VAL A 232 -10.93 36.58 45.56
C VAL A 232 -12.33 37.17 45.35
N GLY A 233 -13.27 36.39 44.83
CA GLY A 233 -14.66 36.80 44.57
C GLY A 233 -15.56 36.63 45.77
#